data_AF-A0A2T1CBY5-F1
#
_entry.id   AF-A0A2T1CBY5-F1
#
_cell.length_a   1.000
_cell.length_b   1.000
_cell.length_c   1.000
_cell.angle_alpha   90.00
_cell.angle_beta   90.00
_cell.angle_gamma   90.00
#
_symmetry.space_group_name_H-M   'P 1'
#
loop_
_entity.id
_entity.type
_entity.pdbx_description
1 polymer ?
#
loop_
_entity_poly.entity_id
_entity_poly.type
_entity_poly.pdbx_seq_one_letter_code
_entity_poly.pdbx_strand_id
1 'polypeptide(L)'
;VILGYQRTVPETRTMVAEGLIKDPILNPPLSHQLRCFTPENLIGRLSGVKYKEQNAHTNRNNSSNISLSYIIFVGAPRMLMHRFDRLLAADGRKDAPAVLMTSATSYLKASPAYHIDVNPNYLLKPKVNQHDSESSRYYFQYFLDKERRNEPLRYSGAGELRDTNLRKMIDELVKNGEKSEVRKAIRNFDVRNGIHRKAAFVVNGYQQVREIKRYLDRNYPDLGKRTKAVVRHLEEGEKPSDYVTTSQCEALGDDEACDLIIFPMLAIGRGVNIVFTKGARERDAAIGSIYFLTRPHPTTDDTQLLYSLAGRATQAFDRRTFSSEDRLADIDLAWETARKDIYRDTKRLLQEPLMASRLGAELFKPFTANQMVAILQTIGRGMRNGCPVSVYFIDAAWAPQSARGKPDSPRDSMLVQMRVILEECIKHPDPVIRQIYQELYGTFLEPLKKVDKVIYPTKLFQSEDSVYEDDDYEDFDPLLDM
;
A
#
# COMPACT_ATOMS: atom_id res chain seq x y z
N VAL A 1 -24.04 1.26 7.75
CA VAL A 1 -23.88 0.48 6.50
C VAL A 1 -25.07 -0.45 6.41
N ILE A 2 -25.86 -0.39 5.34
CA ILE A 2 -26.94 -1.36 5.14
C ILE A 2 -26.32 -2.53 4.37
N LEU A 3 -26.11 -3.65 5.08
CA LEU A 3 -25.64 -4.90 4.50
C LEU A 3 -26.88 -5.71 4.11
N GLY A 4 -27.26 -5.63 2.84
CA GLY A 4 -28.33 -6.46 2.30
C GLY A 4 -27.71 -7.67 1.61
N TYR A 5 -27.96 -8.88 2.12
CA TYR A 5 -27.55 -10.11 1.46
C TYR A 5 -28.26 -10.21 0.08
N GLN A 6 -27.47 -10.35 -0.99
CA GLN A 6 -27.84 -10.70 -2.37
C GLN A 6 -28.84 -9.86 -3.20
N ARG A 7 -29.57 -8.86 -2.68
CA ARG A 7 -30.70 -8.27 -3.45
C ARG A 7 -30.38 -7.19 -4.49
N THR A 8 -29.25 -6.49 -4.39
CA THR A 8 -29.05 -5.25 -5.18
C THR A 8 -28.41 -5.42 -6.56
N VAL A 9 -27.87 -6.60 -6.90
CA VAL A 9 -27.13 -6.84 -8.17
C VAL A 9 -28.04 -6.88 -9.40
N PRO A 10 -29.18 -7.59 -9.38
CA PRO A 10 -30.11 -7.57 -10.50
C PRO A 10 -30.70 -6.17 -10.71
N GLU A 11 -31.04 -5.48 -9.62
CA GLU A 11 -31.64 -4.15 -9.62
C GLU A 11 -30.72 -3.09 -10.24
N THR A 12 -29.41 -3.13 -9.93
CA THR A 12 -28.44 -2.20 -10.53
C THR A 12 -28.24 -2.41 -12.03
N ARG A 13 -28.37 -3.65 -12.53
CA ARG A 13 -28.35 -3.91 -13.98
C ARG A 13 -29.56 -3.31 -14.67
N THR A 14 -30.74 -3.41 -14.04
CA THR A 14 -31.96 -2.76 -14.50
C THR A 14 -31.79 -1.24 -14.55
N MET A 15 -31.22 -0.62 -13.50
CA MET A 15 -30.98 0.82 -13.47
C MET A 15 -30.00 1.31 -14.57
N VAL A 16 -28.98 0.52 -14.91
CA VAL A 16 -28.08 0.83 -16.03
C VAL A 16 -28.82 0.69 -17.37
N ALA A 17 -29.61 -0.38 -17.54
CA ALA A 17 -30.41 -0.60 -18.75
C ALA A 17 -31.47 0.51 -18.96
N GLU A 18 -32.02 1.05 -17.86
CA GLU A 18 -32.96 2.17 -17.86
C GLU A 18 -32.28 3.55 -17.98
N GLY A 19 -30.94 3.61 -18.07
CA GLY A 19 -30.19 4.86 -18.23
C GLY A 19 -30.15 5.74 -16.99
N LEU A 20 -30.59 5.23 -15.82
CA LEU A 20 -30.56 5.93 -14.54
C LEU A 20 -29.12 6.10 -14.01
N ILE A 21 -28.18 5.29 -14.51
CA ILE A 21 -26.77 5.30 -14.12
C ILE A 21 -25.90 5.22 -15.39
N LYS A 22 -24.93 6.13 -15.51
CA LYS A 22 -24.13 6.32 -16.74
C LYS A 22 -23.06 5.23 -16.97
N ASP A 23 -22.54 4.64 -15.90
CA ASP A 23 -21.52 3.60 -15.96
C ASP A 23 -21.97 2.38 -15.15
N PRO A 24 -21.62 1.15 -15.57
CA PRO A 24 -21.83 -0.03 -14.73
C PRO A 24 -21.07 0.16 -13.41
N ILE A 25 -21.81 0.30 -12.32
CA ILE A 25 -21.27 0.46 -10.94
C ILE A 25 -20.42 -0.76 -10.54
N LEU A 26 -20.65 -1.89 -11.19
CA LEU A 26 -19.97 -3.15 -10.91
C LEU A 26 -18.88 -3.39 -11.95
N ASN A 27 -17.63 -3.53 -11.48
CA ASN A 27 -16.62 -4.27 -12.24
C ASN A 27 -17.24 -5.62 -12.66
N PRO A 28 -17.05 -6.08 -13.91
CA PRO A 28 -17.66 -7.32 -14.34
C PRO A 28 -17.28 -8.42 -13.33
N PRO A 29 -18.27 -9.12 -12.74
CA PRO A 29 -17.97 -10.20 -11.81
C PRO A 29 -17.14 -11.25 -12.56
N LEU A 30 -16.39 -12.05 -11.80
CA LEU A 30 -15.73 -13.26 -12.33
C LEU A 30 -16.65 -13.95 -13.33
N SER A 31 -16.12 -14.28 -14.52
CA SER A 31 -16.89 -15.01 -15.53
C SER A 31 -17.49 -16.27 -14.88
N HIS A 32 -18.64 -16.74 -15.38
CA HIS A 32 -19.28 -17.92 -14.81
C HIS A 32 -18.31 -19.11 -14.75
N GLN A 33 -17.46 -19.25 -15.77
CA GLN A 33 -16.39 -20.25 -15.81
C GLN A 33 -15.38 -20.07 -14.68
N LEU A 34 -14.85 -18.86 -14.46
CA LEU A 34 -13.90 -18.62 -13.37
C LEU A 34 -14.52 -18.81 -11.99
N ARG A 35 -15.83 -18.55 -11.84
CA ARG A 35 -16.55 -18.78 -10.59
C ARG A 35 -16.58 -20.25 -10.17
N CYS A 36 -16.63 -21.19 -11.12
CA CYS A 36 -16.55 -22.63 -10.81
C CYS A 36 -15.22 -23.02 -10.15
N PHE A 37 -14.16 -22.22 -10.35
CA PHE A 37 -12.82 -22.51 -9.83
C PHE A 37 -12.44 -21.70 -8.59
N THR A 38 -13.20 -20.65 -8.27
CA THR A 38 -13.03 -19.87 -7.04
C THR A 38 -13.96 -20.42 -5.95
N PRO A 39 -13.42 -20.84 -4.79
CA PRO A 39 -14.29 -21.19 -3.67
C PRO A 39 -15.05 -19.95 -3.20
N GLU A 40 -16.20 -20.18 -2.56
CA GLU A 40 -16.89 -19.12 -1.83
C GLU A 40 -16.00 -18.58 -0.71
N ASN A 41 -16.17 -17.30 -0.39
CA ASN A 41 -15.42 -16.70 0.71
C ASN A 41 -16.00 -17.19 2.04
N LEU A 42 -15.18 -17.35 3.08
CA LEU A 42 -15.68 -17.66 4.43
C LEU A 42 -16.67 -16.63 4.95
N ILE A 43 -16.55 -15.35 4.56
CA ILE A 43 -17.53 -14.31 4.92
C ILE A 43 -18.86 -14.44 4.15
N GLY A 44 -18.96 -15.42 3.26
CA GLY A 44 -20.08 -15.59 2.34
C GLY A 44 -20.12 -14.55 1.23
N ARG A 45 -21.32 -14.32 0.70
CA ARG A 45 -21.58 -13.31 -0.34
C ARG A 45 -22.02 -12.03 0.33
N LEU A 46 -21.07 -11.21 0.74
CA LEU A 46 -21.38 -9.91 1.33
C LEU A 46 -21.75 -8.92 0.23
N SER A 47 -22.95 -8.36 0.28
CA SER A 47 -23.31 -7.18 -0.50
C SER A 47 -23.81 -6.06 0.41
N GLY A 48 -23.49 -4.82 0.07
CA GLY A 48 -23.91 -3.68 0.88
C GLY A 48 -23.75 -2.36 0.16
N VAL A 49 -24.43 -1.36 0.72
CA VAL A 49 -24.32 0.03 0.26
C VAL A 49 -23.64 0.84 1.36
N LYS A 50 -22.56 1.51 0.97
CA LYS A 50 -21.89 2.49 1.80
C LYS A 50 -22.32 3.88 1.38
N TYR A 51 -22.84 4.63 2.34
CA TYR A 51 -23.26 6.00 2.17
C TYR A 51 -22.15 6.94 2.61
N LYS A 52 -21.86 7.97 1.83
CA LYS A 52 -20.91 9.02 2.18
C LYS A 52 -21.45 10.37 1.80
N GLU A 53 -21.52 11.24 2.79
CA GLU A 53 -21.82 12.64 2.58
C GLU A 53 -20.52 13.42 2.37
N GLN A 54 -20.46 14.24 1.33
CA GLN A 54 -19.36 15.15 1.04
C GLN A 54 -19.93 16.55 0.90
N ASN A 55 -19.26 17.56 1.43
CA ASN A 55 -19.68 18.94 1.25
C ASN A 55 -19.66 19.29 -0.25
N ALA A 56 -20.80 19.69 -0.81
CA ALA A 56 -20.86 20.06 -2.21
C ALA A 56 -20.06 21.35 -2.42
N HIS A 57 -19.25 21.40 -3.47
CA HIS A 57 -18.55 22.63 -3.88
C HIS A 57 -19.53 23.55 -4.63
N THR A 58 -20.53 24.06 -3.94
CA THR A 58 -21.53 24.98 -4.49
C THR A 58 -21.69 26.20 -3.59
N ASN A 59 -22.09 27.34 -4.17
CA ASN A 59 -22.34 28.59 -3.44
C ASN A 59 -23.63 28.55 -2.57
N ARG A 60 -24.27 27.38 -2.44
CA ARG A 60 -25.46 27.20 -1.61
C ARG A 60 -25.06 26.55 -0.28
N ASN A 61 -25.16 27.31 0.81
CA ASN A 61 -25.03 26.79 2.17
C ASN A 61 -25.95 25.56 2.35
N ASN A 62 -25.46 24.52 3.03
CA ASN A 62 -26.12 23.21 3.26
C ASN A 62 -26.30 22.27 2.05
N SER A 63 -25.55 22.46 0.95
CA SER A 63 -25.55 21.46 -0.12
C SER A 63 -24.57 20.32 0.19
N SER A 64 -25.05 19.08 0.24
CA SER A 64 -24.19 17.90 0.35
C SER A 64 -24.30 17.01 -0.89
N ASN A 65 -23.14 16.57 -1.37
CA ASN A 65 -23.02 15.53 -2.37
C ASN A 65 -23.06 14.18 -1.66
N ILE A 66 -23.95 13.31 -2.11
CA ILE A 66 -24.05 11.95 -1.59
C ILE A 66 -23.34 11.02 -2.56
N SER A 67 -22.34 10.31 -2.06
CA SER A 67 -21.69 9.22 -2.77
C SER A 67 -22.18 7.89 -2.21
N LEU A 68 -22.72 7.06 -3.10
CA LEU A 68 -23.12 5.69 -2.81
C LEU A 68 -22.08 4.75 -3.40
N SER A 69 -21.44 3.93 -2.56
CA SER A 69 -20.54 2.88 -2.99
C SER A 69 -21.18 1.52 -2.75
N TYR A 70 -21.39 0.75 -3.82
CA TYR A 70 -21.86 -0.62 -3.74
C TYR A 70 -20.67 -1.54 -3.55
N ILE A 71 -20.71 -2.37 -2.51
CA ILE A 71 -19.64 -3.30 -2.19
C ILE A 71 -20.20 -4.70 -2.33
N ILE A 72 -19.56 -5.52 -3.17
CA ILE A 72 -19.94 -6.93 -3.36
C ILE A 72 -18.68 -7.78 -3.21
N PHE A 73 -18.79 -8.80 -2.37
CA PHE A 73 -17.79 -9.82 -2.15
C PHE A 73 -18.32 -11.13 -2.75
N VAL A 74 -17.63 -11.64 -3.77
CA VAL A 74 -17.94 -12.94 -4.37
C VAL A 74 -16.66 -13.76 -4.44
N GLY A 75 -16.63 -14.84 -3.66
CA GLY A 75 -15.56 -15.83 -3.66
C GLY A 75 -14.21 -15.33 -3.13
N ALA A 76 -13.19 -16.14 -3.36
CA ALA A 76 -11.79 -15.81 -3.07
C ALA A 76 -10.96 -15.85 -4.36
N PRO A 77 -10.93 -14.76 -5.17
CA PRO A 77 -10.23 -14.74 -6.46
C PRO A 77 -8.75 -15.10 -6.36
N ARG A 78 -8.12 -14.82 -5.22
CA ARG A 78 -6.71 -15.19 -4.95
C ARG A 78 -6.45 -16.68 -5.15
N MET A 79 -7.43 -17.55 -4.91
CA MET A 79 -7.30 -18.99 -5.05
C MET A 79 -7.10 -19.43 -6.50
N LEU A 80 -7.48 -18.62 -7.49
CA LEU A 80 -7.22 -18.91 -8.90
C LEU A 80 -5.73 -19.09 -9.18
N MET A 81 -4.86 -18.27 -8.56
CA MET A 81 -3.42 -18.38 -8.76
C MET A 81 -2.86 -19.71 -8.25
N HIS A 82 -3.51 -20.32 -7.25
CA HIS A 82 -3.12 -21.60 -6.65
C HIS A 82 -3.73 -22.83 -7.34
N ARG A 83 -4.68 -22.61 -8.26
CA ARG A 83 -5.45 -23.67 -8.93
C ARG A 83 -5.33 -23.63 -10.44
N PHE A 84 -4.61 -22.65 -10.99
CA PHE A 84 -4.52 -22.46 -12.44
C PHE A 84 -3.85 -23.66 -13.14
N ASP A 85 -2.91 -24.32 -12.44
CA ASP A 85 -2.26 -25.57 -12.83
C ASP A 85 -3.20 -26.79 -12.76
N ARG A 86 -4.41 -26.63 -12.21
CA ARG A 86 -5.43 -27.67 -12.05
C ARG A 86 -6.75 -27.31 -12.73
N LEU A 87 -6.76 -26.26 -13.55
CA LEU A 87 -7.99 -25.69 -14.12
C LEU A 87 -8.82 -26.74 -14.89
N LEU A 88 -8.17 -27.70 -15.53
CA LEU A 88 -8.83 -28.74 -16.33
C LEU A 88 -8.98 -30.09 -15.60
N ALA A 89 -8.59 -30.17 -14.33
CA ALA A 89 -8.59 -31.43 -13.59
C ALA A 89 -10.01 -31.99 -13.37
N ALA A 90 -11.00 -31.11 -13.20
CA ALA A 90 -12.41 -31.49 -13.06
C ALA A 90 -12.99 -32.15 -14.32
N ASP A 91 -12.45 -31.82 -15.49
CA ASP A 91 -12.84 -32.42 -16.78
C ASP A 91 -12.05 -33.72 -17.08
N GLY A 92 -11.30 -34.24 -16.09
CA GLY A 92 -10.44 -35.41 -16.26
C GLY A 92 -9.21 -35.17 -17.16
N ARG A 93 -8.96 -33.92 -17.53
CA ARG A 93 -7.88 -33.52 -18.43
C ARG A 93 -6.58 -33.28 -17.67
N LYS A 94 -5.51 -33.87 -18.19
CA LYS A 94 -4.14 -33.76 -17.62
C LYS A 94 -3.31 -32.64 -18.24
N ASP A 95 -3.79 -32.03 -19.32
CA ASP A 95 -3.11 -30.95 -20.04
C ASP A 95 -3.45 -29.56 -19.50
N ALA A 96 -3.35 -29.41 -18.18
CA ALA A 96 -3.56 -28.14 -17.53
C ALA A 96 -2.44 -27.13 -17.90
N PRO A 97 -2.72 -25.81 -17.85
CA PRO A 97 -1.73 -24.78 -18.14
C PRO A 97 -0.48 -24.92 -17.26
N ALA A 98 0.69 -24.80 -17.87
CA ALA A 98 1.93 -24.64 -17.11
C ALA A 98 1.96 -23.24 -16.47
N VAL A 99 2.11 -23.18 -15.14
CA VAL A 99 2.08 -21.92 -14.39
C VAL A 99 3.46 -21.60 -13.86
N LEU A 100 4.01 -20.45 -14.27
CA LEU A 100 5.19 -19.85 -13.67
C LEU A 100 4.78 -18.60 -12.90
N MET A 101 4.94 -18.64 -11.57
CA MET A 101 4.73 -17.47 -10.71
C MET A 101 6.07 -16.82 -10.38
N THR A 102 6.22 -15.55 -10.75
CA THR A 102 7.39 -14.73 -10.38
C THR A 102 6.96 -13.59 -9.48
N SER A 103 7.68 -13.37 -8.38
CA SER A 103 7.48 -12.18 -7.56
C SER A 103 8.75 -11.75 -6.85
N ALA A 104 8.89 -10.44 -6.68
CA ALA A 104 9.94 -9.83 -5.87
C ALA A 104 9.46 -9.50 -4.45
N THR A 105 8.15 -9.47 -4.18
CA THR A 105 7.61 -8.97 -2.89
C THR A 105 6.38 -9.73 -2.41
N SER A 106 5.98 -10.81 -3.06
CA SER A 106 4.76 -11.58 -2.72
C SER A 106 5.02 -12.71 -1.72
N TYR A 107 6.13 -12.68 -0.98
CA TYR A 107 6.44 -13.68 0.04
C TYR A 107 6.68 -12.98 1.38
N LEU A 108 5.63 -12.39 1.96
CA LEU A 108 5.66 -11.67 3.23
C LEU A 108 4.48 -12.09 4.12
N LYS A 109 4.66 -13.10 4.98
CA LYS A 109 3.56 -13.72 5.75
C LYS A 109 2.64 -12.74 6.49
N ALA A 110 3.21 -11.66 7.02
CA ALA A 110 2.46 -10.60 7.71
C ALA A 110 1.47 -9.85 6.80
N SER A 111 1.70 -9.82 5.47
CA SER A 111 0.84 -9.13 4.50
C SER A 111 -0.23 -10.07 3.93
N PRO A 112 -1.48 -9.95 4.40
CA PRO A 112 -2.57 -10.72 3.82
C PRO A 112 -2.83 -10.37 2.34
N ALA A 113 -2.49 -9.17 1.85
CA ALA A 113 -2.76 -8.82 0.45
C ALA A 113 -1.73 -9.42 -0.52
N TYR A 114 -0.48 -9.55 -0.11
CA TYR A 114 0.62 -9.90 -1.02
C TYR A 114 1.22 -11.29 -0.79
N HIS A 115 1.08 -11.88 0.40
CA HIS A 115 1.67 -13.20 0.71
C HIS A 115 1.07 -14.37 -0.07
N ILE A 116 1.81 -14.89 -1.04
CA ILE A 116 1.50 -16.18 -1.66
C ILE A 116 2.06 -17.26 -0.74
N ASP A 117 1.16 -18.03 -0.13
CA ASP A 117 1.50 -19.10 0.81
C ASP A 117 2.00 -20.36 0.07
N VAL A 118 2.91 -20.22 -0.88
CA VAL A 118 3.55 -21.34 -1.59
C VAL A 118 5.05 -21.12 -1.53
N ASN A 119 5.77 -22.16 -1.15
CA ASN A 119 7.23 -22.08 -1.11
C ASN A 119 7.79 -21.87 -2.52
N PRO A 120 8.65 -20.84 -2.73
CA PRO A 120 9.32 -20.65 -4.00
C PRO A 120 10.15 -21.88 -4.36
N ASN A 121 9.98 -22.40 -5.57
CA ASN A 121 10.82 -23.50 -6.07
C ASN A 121 12.25 -23.03 -6.40
N TYR A 122 12.36 -21.78 -6.84
CA TYR A 122 13.63 -21.17 -7.24
C TYR A 122 13.73 -19.76 -6.66
N LEU A 123 14.95 -19.40 -6.25
CA LEU A 123 15.30 -18.06 -5.77
C LEU A 123 16.34 -17.48 -6.71
N LEU A 124 15.97 -16.43 -7.44
CA LEU A 124 16.90 -15.74 -8.34
C LEU A 124 17.78 -14.80 -7.52
N LYS A 125 19.07 -15.10 -7.50
CA LYS A 125 20.09 -14.27 -6.83
C LYS A 125 20.87 -13.46 -7.86
N PRO A 126 21.29 -12.24 -7.52
CA PRO A 126 22.24 -11.51 -8.35
C PRO A 126 23.56 -12.30 -8.44
N LYS A 127 24.20 -12.31 -9.62
CA LYS A 127 25.50 -12.98 -9.82
C LYS A 127 26.62 -12.35 -8.99
N VAL A 128 26.51 -11.05 -8.72
CA VAL A 128 27.43 -10.27 -7.89
C VAL A 128 26.57 -9.45 -6.94
N ASN A 129 26.84 -9.51 -5.64
CA ASN A 129 26.24 -8.62 -4.66
C ASN A 129 26.82 -7.21 -4.88
N GLN A 130 26.22 -6.46 -5.79
CA GLN A 130 26.63 -5.09 -6.14
C GLN A 130 26.05 -4.05 -5.18
N HIS A 131 25.09 -4.45 -4.33
CA HIS A 131 24.44 -3.53 -3.42
C HIS A 131 25.18 -3.48 -2.08
N ASP A 132 25.90 -2.39 -1.84
CA ASP A 132 26.42 -2.07 -0.52
C ASP A 132 25.28 -1.49 0.33
N SER A 133 24.72 -2.29 1.25
CA SER A 133 23.62 -1.85 2.11
C SER A 133 23.99 -0.68 3.03
N GLU A 134 25.28 -0.43 3.29
CA GLU A 134 25.72 0.69 4.13
C GLU A 134 25.56 2.06 3.44
N SER A 135 25.45 2.04 2.11
CA SER A 135 25.37 3.26 1.31
C SER A 135 23.96 3.86 1.22
N SER A 136 22.91 3.06 1.44
CA SER A 136 21.52 3.53 1.50
C SER A 136 21.20 4.14 2.88
N ARG A 137 20.46 5.26 2.91
CA ARG A 137 20.20 6.00 4.15
C ARG A 137 18.74 6.40 4.27
N TYR A 138 18.12 6.09 5.41
CA TYR A 138 16.73 6.45 5.69
C TYR A 138 16.68 7.52 6.78
N TYR A 139 15.80 8.50 6.60
CA TYR A 139 15.66 9.66 7.47
C TYR A 139 14.20 9.83 7.87
N PHE A 140 13.93 9.98 9.16
CA PHE A 140 12.67 10.53 9.65
C PHE A 140 12.83 12.04 9.82
N GLN A 141 12.46 12.79 8.78
CA GLN A 141 12.66 14.23 8.71
C GLN A 141 11.32 14.95 8.78
N TYR A 142 10.90 15.28 9.99
CA TYR A 142 9.71 16.09 10.23
C TYR A 142 10.07 17.56 10.48
N PHE A 143 9.08 18.43 10.29
CA PHE A 143 9.20 19.88 10.50
C PHE A 143 8.21 20.35 11.56
N LEU A 144 8.52 21.46 12.23
CA LEU A 144 7.66 22.02 13.29
C LEU A 144 6.83 23.19 12.73
N ASP A 145 5.57 23.28 13.13
CA ASP A 145 4.73 24.43 12.82
C ASP A 145 5.10 25.62 13.73
N LYS A 146 5.90 26.53 13.19
CA LYS A 146 6.33 27.75 13.89
C LYS A 146 5.18 28.65 14.32
N GLU A 147 4.03 28.56 13.64
CA GLU A 147 2.85 29.37 13.93
C GLU A 147 1.96 28.71 15.00
N ARG A 148 2.09 27.40 15.21
CA ARG A 148 1.25 26.62 16.13
C ARG A 148 2.08 25.85 17.13
N ARG A 149 2.56 26.57 18.15
CA ARG A 149 3.22 26.01 19.35
C ARG A 149 4.39 25.05 19.05
N ASN A 150 5.01 25.14 17.87
CA ASN A 150 6.04 24.21 17.41
C ASN A 150 5.58 22.75 17.42
N GLU A 151 4.31 22.48 17.11
CA GLU A 151 3.84 21.11 16.95
C GLU A 151 4.40 20.49 15.66
N PRO A 152 4.76 19.18 15.65
CA PRO A 152 5.18 18.51 14.42
C PRO A 152 4.12 18.56 13.33
N LEU A 153 4.51 19.00 12.14
CA LEU A 153 3.64 19.04 10.96
C LEU A 153 3.24 17.62 10.55
N ARG A 154 1.94 17.42 10.37
CA ARG A 154 1.34 16.15 9.98
C ARG A 154 0.40 16.35 8.81
N TYR A 155 0.47 15.46 7.83
CA TYR A 155 -0.58 15.31 6.83
C TYR A 155 -1.60 14.27 7.30
N SER A 156 -1.10 13.09 7.68
CA SER A 156 -1.95 11.95 8.00
C SER A 156 -2.59 12.12 9.38
N GLY A 157 -3.92 12.19 9.37
CA GLY A 157 -4.73 12.43 10.57
C GLY A 157 -4.83 13.89 10.98
N ALA A 158 -4.48 14.85 10.11
CA ALA A 158 -4.56 16.29 10.40
C ALA A 158 -5.93 16.94 10.07
N GLY A 159 -6.89 16.17 9.55
CA GLY A 159 -8.21 16.68 9.20
C GLY A 159 -8.16 17.81 8.16
N GLU A 160 -8.80 18.94 8.46
CA GLU A 160 -8.90 20.10 7.58
C GLU A 160 -7.54 20.78 7.32
N LEU A 161 -6.57 20.62 8.22
CA LEU A 161 -5.25 21.25 8.12
C LEU A 161 -4.29 20.50 7.19
N ARG A 162 -4.69 19.34 6.69
CA ARG A 162 -3.82 18.43 5.92
C ARG A 162 -3.13 19.16 4.75
N ASP A 163 -3.87 19.93 3.97
CA ASP A 163 -3.36 20.52 2.73
C ASP A 163 -2.48 21.75 3.02
N THR A 164 -2.81 22.49 4.09
CA THR A 164 -1.96 23.57 4.62
C THR A 164 -0.64 23.02 5.16
N ASN A 165 -0.70 21.95 5.95
CA ASN A 165 0.50 21.31 6.50
C ASN A 165 1.38 20.72 5.40
N LEU A 166 0.79 20.14 4.35
CA LEU A 166 1.54 19.64 3.20
C LEU A 166 2.34 20.74 2.51
N ARG A 167 1.73 21.91 2.29
CA ARG A 167 2.42 23.09 1.72
C ARG A 167 3.58 23.54 2.59
N LYS A 168 3.36 23.67 3.91
CA LYS A 168 4.43 24.02 4.87
C LYS A 168 5.59 23.01 4.86
N MET A 169 5.29 21.71 4.77
CA MET A 169 6.33 20.68 4.64
C MET A 169 7.11 20.80 3.33
N ILE A 170 6.43 21.09 2.22
CA ILE A 170 7.09 21.32 0.92
C ILE A 170 7.97 22.56 0.98
N ASP A 171 7.48 23.66 1.55
CA ASP A 171 8.26 24.89 1.73
C ASP A 171 9.57 24.61 2.45
N GLU A 172 9.54 23.88 3.57
CA GLU A 172 10.74 23.54 4.31
C GLU A 172 11.73 22.68 3.50
N LEU A 173 11.25 21.83 2.59
CA LEU A 173 12.08 20.99 1.72
C LEU A 173 12.73 21.76 0.57
N VAL A 174 12.04 22.77 0.02
CA VAL A 174 12.45 23.46 -1.23
C VAL A 174 12.88 24.91 -1.03
N LYS A 175 12.70 25.49 0.17
CA LYS A 175 13.16 26.84 0.50
C LYS A 175 14.67 27.00 0.33
N ASN A 176 15.12 28.24 0.20
CA ASN A 176 16.52 28.62 0.00
C ASN A 176 17.12 28.22 -1.36
N GLY A 177 16.27 27.96 -2.36
CA GLY A 177 16.69 27.77 -3.76
C GLY A 177 17.71 26.64 -3.92
N GLU A 178 18.91 26.98 -4.41
CA GLU A 178 20.00 26.01 -4.55
C GLU A 178 20.41 25.37 -3.23
N LYS A 179 20.25 26.05 -2.09
CA LYS A 179 20.60 25.51 -0.77
C LYS A 179 19.45 24.70 -0.13
N SER A 180 18.37 24.44 -0.86
CA SER A 180 17.28 23.58 -0.39
C SER A 180 17.72 22.13 -0.15
N GLU A 181 16.99 21.42 0.70
CA GLU A 181 17.30 20.02 1.04
C GLU A 181 17.19 19.12 -0.18
N VAL A 182 16.17 19.32 -1.01
CA VAL A 182 15.98 18.56 -2.26
C VAL A 182 17.14 18.79 -3.23
N ARG A 183 17.56 20.03 -3.45
CA ARG A 183 18.66 20.34 -4.38
C ARG A 183 20.02 19.84 -3.88
N LYS A 184 20.27 19.93 -2.56
CA LYS A 184 21.46 19.32 -1.96
C LYS A 184 21.49 17.81 -2.17
N ALA A 185 20.36 17.13 -1.96
CA ALA A 185 20.28 15.69 -2.16
C ALA A 185 20.58 15.30 -3.62
N ILE A 186 19.99 15.99 -4.59
CA ILE A 186 20.25 15.78 -6.03
C ILE A 186 21.74 15.98 -6.38
N ARG A 187 22.35 17.06 -5.87
CA ARG A 187 23.73 17.41 -6.21
C ARG A 187 24.80 16.60 -5.50
N ASN A 188 24.50 16.04 -4.32
CA ASN A 188 25.53 15.45 -3.47
C ASN A 188 25.38 13.93 -3.31
N PHE A 189 24.18 13.37 -3.52
CA PHE A 189 23.94 11.94 -3.28
C PHE A 189 24.21 11.09 -4.53
N ASP A 190 25.13 10.13 -4.42
CA ASP A 190 25.46 9.13 -5.45
C ASP A 190 25.71 9.73 -6.85
N VAL A 191 26.50 10.81 -6.90
CA VAL A 191 26.92 11.43 -8.16
C VAL A 191 28.11 10.65 -8.72
N ARG A 192 27.96 10.16 -9.95
CA ARG A 192 28.99 9.39 -10.65
C ARG A 192 29.23 10.02 -12.01
N ASN A 193 30.49 10.24 -12.36
CA ASN A 193 30.87 10.85 -13.65
C ASN A 193 30.19 12.20 -13.92
N GLY A 194 29.90 12.98 -12.87
CA GLY A 194 29.16 14.26 -12.98
C GLY A 194 27.66 14.12 -13.27
N ILE A 195 27.13 12.89 -13.32
CA ILE A 195 25.72 12.62 -13.59
C ILE A 195 24.96 12.46 -12.27
N HIS A 196 24.11 13.45 -11.98
CA HIS A 196 23.22 13.48 -10.83
C HIS A 196 22.00 12.58 -11.03
N ARG A 197 21.42 12.15 -9.91
CA ARG A 197 20.15 11.41 -9.88
C ARG A 197 19.02 12.34 -9.43
N LYS A 198 17.82 12.04 -9.91
CA LYS A 198 16.60 12.80 -9.67
C LYS A 198 16.08 12.56 -8.25
N ALA A 199 15.31 13.51 -7.74
CA ALA A 199 14.50 13.35 -6.54
C ALA A 199 13.06 12.96 -6.87
N ALA A 200 12.38 12.34 -5.92
CA ALA A 200 11.00 11.89 -6.06
C ALA A 200 10.15 12.35 -4.86
N PHE A 201 9.01 12.99 -5.12
CA PHE A 201 7.97 13.25 -4.13
C PHE A 201 6.85 12.22 -4.29
N VAL A 202 6.67 11.40 -3.25
CA VAL A 202 5.67 10.33 -3.22
C VAL A 202 4.48 10.76 -2.39
N VAL A 203 3.29 10.70 -3.00
CA VAL A 203 2.00 11.06 -2.38
C VAL A 203 0.98 9.92 -2.52
N ASN A 204 -0.23 10.11 -2.01
CA ASN A 204 -1.27 9.08 -1.99
C ASN A 204 -2.15 9.09 -3.25
N GLY A 205 -2.28 10.21 -3.98
CA GLY A 205 -3.17 10.29 -5.14
C GLY A 205 -2.80 11.32 -6.20
N TYR A 206 -3.35 11.16 -7.40
CA TYR A 206 -3.09 12.02 -8.56
C TYR A 206 -3.53 13.48 -8.37
N GLN A 207 -4.59 13.71 -7.59
CA GLN A 207 -5.01 15.08 -7.27
C GLN A 207 -3.92 15.83 -6.49
N GLN A 208 -3.31 15.19 -5.48
CA GLN A 208 -2.21 15.78 -4.72
C GLN A 208 -1.00 16.06 -5.62
N VAL A 209 -0.72 15.18 -6.60
CA VAL A 209 0.35 15.43 -7.58
C VAL A 209 0.14 16.75 -8.31
N ARG A 210 -1.08 16.99 -8.84
CA ARG A 210 -1.40 18.24 -9.53
C ARG A 210 -1.33 19.45 -8.59
N GLU A 211 -1.87 19.33 -7.39
CA GLU A 211 -1.85 20.40 -6.40
C GLU A 211 -0.41 20.80 -6.03
N ILE A 212 0.47 19.84 -5.80
CA ILE A 212 1.89 20.09 -5.51
C ILE A 212 2.59 20.70 -6.73
N LYS A 213 2.35 20.17 -7.93
CA LYS A 213 2.97 20.72 -9.15
C LYS A 213 2.58 22.19 -9.35
N ARG A 214 1.29 22.50 -9.29
CA ARG A 214 0.78 23.89 -9.39
C ARG A 214 1.34 24.79 -8.28
N TYR A 215 1.50 24.24 -7.08
CA TYR A 215 2.09 24.96 -5.95
C TYR A 215 3.58 25.28 -6.17
N LEU A 216 4.36 24.32 -6.66
CA LEU A 216 5.78 24.52 -6.99
C LEU A 216 5.95 25.50 -8.16
N ASP A 217 5.13 25.40 -9.20
CA ASP A 217 5.18 26.33 -10.35
C ASP A 217 4.93 27.77 -9.95
N ARG A 218 4.02 27.98 -8.99
CA ARG A 218 3.65 29.32 -8.52
C ARG A 218 4.68 29.91 -7.55
N ASN A 219 5.14 29.14 -6.57
CA ASN A 219 5.95 29.65 -5.46
C ASN A 219 7.45 29.42 -5.64
N TYR A 220 7.84 28.42 -6.44
CA TYR A 220 9.23 28.05 -6.70
C TYR A 220 9.49 27.81 -8.20
N PRO A 221 9.31 28.82 -9.08
CA PRO A 221 9.28 28.62 -10.54
C PRO A 221 10.51 27.91 -11.11
N ASP A 222 11.70 28.15 -10.55
CA ASP A 222 12.95 27.52 -10.99
C ASP A 222 12.98 26.01 -10.75
N LEU A 223 12.38 25.54 -9.66
CA LEU A 223 12.22 24.11 -9.39
C LEU A 223 10.99 23.56 -10.12
N GLY A 224 9.89 24.32 -10.17
CA GLY A 224 8.64 23.94 -10.83
C GLY A 224 8.83 23.59 -12.31
N LYS A 225 9.61 24.39 -13.05
CA LYS A 225 10.00 24.12 -14.45
C LYS A 225 10.77 22.82 -14.62
N ARG A 226 11.56 22.43 -13.61
CA ARG A 226 12.35 21.18 -13.59
C ARG A 226 11.62 20.04 -12.86
N THR A 227 10.34 20.22 -12.56
CA THR A 227 9.52 19.21 -11.90
C THR A 227 8.58 18.57 -12.91
N LYS A 228 8.43 17.25 -12.88
CA LYS A 228 7.45 16.52 -13.70
C LYS A 228 6.42 15.84 -12.81
N ALA A 229 5.15 15.90 -13.21
CA ALA A 229 4.03 15.36 -12.48
C ALA A 229 3.46 14.14 -13.18
N VAL A 230 3.39 13.00 -12.48
CA VAL A 230 2.81 11.76 -13.02
C VAL A 230 1.30 11.74 -12.78
N VAL A 231 0.53 11.69 -13.87
CA VAL A 231 -0.95 11.73 -13.88
C VAL A 231 -1.54 10.52 -14.59
N ARG A 232 -2.82 10.22 -14.32
CA ARG A 232 -3.54 9.13 -15.02
C ARG A 232 -3.84 9.49 -16.47
N HIS A 233 -4.20 10.75 -16.71
CA HIS A 233 -4.47 11.37 -18.01
C HIS A 233 -4.19 12.86 -17.89
N LEU A 234 -3.95 13.53 -19.02
CA LEU A 234 -3.80 14.98 -19.06
C LEU A 234 -5.19 15.63 -19.04
N GLU A 235 -5.35 16.67 -18.23
CA GLU A 235 -6.51 17.57 -18.27
C GLU A 235 -6.33 18.66 -19.34
N GLU A 236 -7.43 19.29 -19.75
CA GLU A 236 -7.39 20.41 -20.69
C GLU A 236 -6.52 21.56 -20.13
N GLY A 237 -5.57 22.03 -20.95
CA GLY A 237 -4.59 23.04 -20.56
C GLY A 237 -3.32 22.50 -19.87
N GLU A 238 -3.26 21.21 -19.51
CA GLU A 238 -2.02 20.58 -19.03
C GLU A 238 -1.06 20.30 -20.19
N LYS A 239 0.22 20.67 -20.02
CA LYS A 239 1.24 20.47 -21.05
C LYS A 239 1.94 19.11 -20.87
N PRO A 240 2.16 18.34 -21.94
CA PRO A 240 2.95 17.10 -21.88
C PRO A 240 4.39 17.28 -21.40
N SER A 241 4.92 18.52 -21.48
CA SER A 241 6.22 18.87 -20.91
C SER A 241 6.22 18.83 -19.39
N ASP A 242 5.10 19.05 -18.71
CA ASP A 242 5.03 19.18 -17.25
C ASP A 242 4.32 18.00 -16.60
N TYR A 243 3.37 17.40 -17.31
CA TYR A 243 2.54 16.29 -16.87
C TYR A 243 2.76 15.10 -17.79
N VAL A 244 3.09 13.95 -17.21
CA VAL A 244 3.34 12.71 -17.95
C VAL A 244 2.45 11.60 -17.42
N THR A 245 2.07 10.66 -18.28
CA THR A 245 1.34 9.47 -17.84
C THR A 245 2.30 8.39 -17.31
N THR A 246 1.75 7.38 -16.64
CA THR A 246 2.55 6.22 -16.18
C THR A 246 3.28 5.51 -17.31
N SER A 247 2.71 5.47 -18.52
CA SER A 247 3.34 4.87 -19.70
C SER A 247 4.51 5.68 -20.25
N GLN A 248 4.59 6.97 -19.92
CA GLN A 248 5.66 7.88 -20.38
C GLN A 248 6.75 8.08 -19.33
N CYS A 249 6.56 7.56 -18.11
CA CYS A 249 7.48 7.77 -16.99
C CYS A 249 8.89 7.23 -17.24
N GLU A 250 9.05 6.19 -18.05
CA GLU A 250 10.38 5.61 -18.33
C GLU A 250 11.31 6.62 -19.02
N ALA A 251 10.77 7.49 -19.88
CA ALA A 251 11.53 8.53 -20.56
C ALA A 251 12.11 9.60 -19.61
N LEU A 252 11.57 9.71 -18.39
CA LEU A 252 12.11 10.61 -17.37
C LEU A 252 13.52 10.21 -16.93
N GLY A 253 13.96 8.97 -17.18
CA GLY A 253 15.31 8.52 -16.86
C GLY A 253 16.39 9.44 -17.41
N ASP A 254 16.31 9.74 -18.71
CA ASP A 254 17.32 10.52 -19.44
C ASP A 254 16.93 12.00 -19.63
N ASP A 255 15.79 12.45 -19.08
CA ASP A 255 15.39 13.85 -19.16
C ASP A 255 16.27 14.71 -18.23
N GLU A 256 17.17 15.50 -18.82
CA GLU A 256 18.06 16.43 -18.11
C GLU A 256 17.34 17.70 -17.62
N ALA A 257 16.18 18.01 -18.19
CA ALA A 257 15.33 19.11 -17.73
C ALA A 257 14.47 18.71 -16.53
N CYS A 258 14.51 17.45 -16.10
CA CYS A 258 13.80 16.94 -14.93
C CYS A 258 14.76 16.72 -13.76
N ASP A 259 14.50 17.38 -12.63
CA ASP A 259 15.22 17.19 -11.37
C ASP A 259 14.35 16.48 -10.33
N LEU A 260 13.05 16.79 -10.34
CA LEU A 260 12.07 16.31 -9.36
C LEU A 260 10.89 15.64 -10.08
N ILE A 261 10.48 14.48 -9.60
CA ILE A 261 9.31 13.76 -10.10
C ILE A 261 8.29 13.64 -8.96
N ILE A 262 7.04 14.02 -9.22
CA ILE A 262 5.95 13.86 -8.25
C ILE A 262 5.01 12.76 -8.75
N PHE A 263 4.73 11.76 -7.93
CA PHE A 263 3.85 10.66 -8.33
C PHE A 263 3.11 10.06 -7.12
N PRO A 264 1.89 9.50 -7.34
CA PRO A 264 1.28 8.72 -6.29
C PRO A 264 2.02 7.37 -6.18
N MET A 265 2.22 6.87 -4.97
CA MET A 265 3.00 5.65 -4.68
C MET A 265 2.68 4.44 -5.59
N LEU A 266 1.41 4.24 -5.94
CA LEU A 266 0.98 3.12 -6.79
C LEU A 266 1.18 3.35 -8.30
N ALA A 267 1.45 4.58 -8.76
CA ALA A 267 1.62 4.88 -10.18
C ALA A 267 2.93 4.33 -10.76
N ILE A 268 4.02 4.38 -10.00
CA ILE A 268 5.35 3.87 -10.41
C ILE A 268 5.61 2.50 -9.75
N GLY A 269 4.52 1.75 -9.51
CA GLY A 269 4.55 0.43 -8.89
C GLY A 269 5.13 -0.64 -9.82
N ARG A 270 4.33 -1.64 -10.20
CA ARG A 270 4.78 -2.72 -11.08
C ARG A 270 4.74 -2.27 -12.56
N GLY A 271 5.83 -2.49 -13.29
CA GLY A 271 5.86 -2.33 -14.75
C GLY A 271 6.42 -1.00 -15.29
N VAL A 272 6.83 -0.06 -14.44
CA VAL A 272 7.45 1.21 -14.86
C VAL A 272 8.88 1.30 -14.32
N ASN A 273 9.84 1.58 -15.19
CA ASN A 273 11.25 1.69 -14.82
C ASN A 273 11.85 3.03 -15.21
N ILE A 274 12.19 3.85 -14.22
CA ILE A 274 12.87 5.13 -14.41
C ILE A 274 14.37 4.91 -14.19
N VAL A 275 15.06 4.50 -15.26
CA VAL A 275 16.50 4.22 -15.30
C VAL A 275 17.15 5.06 -16.37
N PHE A 276 18.45 5.32 -16.25
CA PHE A 276 19.20 5.87 -17.39
C PHE A 276 19.28 4.81 -18.49
N THR A 277 18.98 5.19 -19.73
CA THR A 277 19.01 4.24 -20.87
C THR A 277 20.29 4.33 -21.68
N LYS A 278 21.11 5.37 -21.44
CA LYS A 278 22.36 5.63 -22.16
C LYS A 278 23.44 6.21 -21.26
N GLY A 279 24.69 6.21 -21.74
CA GLY A 279 25.83 6.84 -21.08
C GLY A 279 26.46 6.00 -19.96
N ALA A 280 27.31 6.64 -19.15
CA ALA A 280 28.12 5.96 -18.13
C ALA A 280 27.32 5.29 -17.00
N ARG A 281 26.03 5.64 -16.87
CA ARG A 281 25.12 5.11 -15.85
C ARG A 281 24.02 4.23 -16.45
N GLU A 282 24.22 3.66 -17.64
CA GLU A 282 23.22 2.79 -18.28
C GLU A 282 22.66 1.75 -17.30
N ARG A 283 21.33 1.66 -17.22
CA ARG A 283 20.55 0.76 -16.33
C ARG A 283 20.55 1.11 -14.84
N ASP A 284 21.32 2.09 -14.40
CA ASP A 284 21.23 2.62 -13.04
C ASP A 284 19.85 3.27 -12.83
N ALA A 285 19.37 3.19 -11.59
CA ALA A 285 18.19 3.93 -11.17
C ALA A 285 18.39 5.44 -11.35
N ALA A 286 17.50 6.11 -12.10
CA ALA A 286 17.61 7.55 -12.29
C ALA A 286 17.14 8.35 -11.07
N ILE A 287 16.28 7.77 -10.22
CA ILE A 287 15.83 8.37 -8.94
C ILE A 287 16.78 7.94 -7.84
N GLY A 288 17.41 8.87 -7.13
CA GLY A 288 18.33 8.61 -6.02
C GLY A 288 17.82 9.01 -4.65
N SER A 289 16.93 10.01 -4.58
CA SER A 289 16.34 10.49 -3.32
C SER A 289 14.83 10.43 -3.38
N ILE A 290 14.19 9.80 -2.40
CA ILE A 290 12.75 9.57 -2.36
C ILE A 290 12.17 10.19 -1.08
N TYR A 291 11.20 11.08 -1.23
CA TYR A 291 10.52 11.77 -0.15
C TYR A 291 9.08 11.29 -0.07
N PHE A 292 8.76 10.49 0.95
CA PHE A 292 7.38 10.14 1.28
C PHE A 292 6.74 11.30 2.04
N LEU A 293 6.06 12.18 1.28
CA LEU A 293 5.42 13.39 1.82
C LEU A 293 4.22 13.08 2.71
N THR A 294 3.59 11.93 2.49
CA THR A 294 2.42 11.48 3.24
C THR A 294 2.60 10.01 3.61
N ARG A 295 2.10 9.61 4.78
CA ARG A 295 1.99 8.19 5.11
C ARG A 295 0.94 7.55 4.18
N PRO A 296 1.22 6.35 3.61
CA PRO A 296 0.24 5.53 2.93
C PRO A 296 -1.01 5.38 3.78
N HIS A 297 -2.13 5.96 3.33
CA HIS A 297 -3.37 5.84 4.05
C HIS A 297 -4.46 5.30 3.12
N PRO A 298 -5.16 4.22 3.53
CA PRO A 298 -6.42 3.85 2.89
C PRO A 298 -7.33 5.08 2.83
N THR A 299 -8.06 5.22 1.73
CA THR A 299 -9.19 6.15 1.75
C THR A 299 -10.19 5.66 2.79
N THR A 300 -11.08 6.54 3.26
CA THR A 300 -12.17 6.12 4.16
C THR A 300 -12.99 4.96 3.61
N ASP A 301 -12.96 4.74 2.29
CA ASP A 301 -13.71 3.75 1.51
C ASP A 301 -12.88 2.54 1.11
N ASP A 302 -11.63 2.47 1.57
CA ASP A 302 -10.76 1.34 1.29
C ASP A 302 -11.21 0.11 2.09
N THR A 303 -11.48 -0.98 1.37
CA THR A 303 -11.83 -2.29 1.92
C THR A 303 -10.72 -3.32 1.66
N GLN A 304 -9.55 -2.90 1.17
CA GLN A 304 -8.44 -3.76 0.80
C GLN A 304 -7.93 -4.61 1.96
N LEU A 305 -7.81 -4.06 3.16
CA LEU A 305 -7.38 -4.84 4.34
C LEU A 305 -8.39 -5.96 4.63
N LEU A 306 -9.68 -5.62 4.68
CA LEU A 306 -10.77 -6.56 4.90
C LEU A 306 -10.76 -7.66 3.82
N TYR A 307 -10.73 -7.30 2.53
CA TYR A 307 -10.64 -8.25 1.41
C TYR A 307 -9.45 -9.20 1.58
N SER A 308 -8.30 -8.65 1.96
CA SER A 308 -7.07 -9.41 2.07
C SER A 308 -7.11 -10.40 3.23
N LEU A 309 -7.68 -10.01 4.38
CA LEU A 309 -7.87 -10.88 5.54
C LEU A 309 -8.85 -12.01 5.21
N ALA A 310 -10.00 -11.68 4.61
CA ALA A 310 -11.01 -12.65 4.22
C ALA A 310 -10.46 -13.65 3.18
N GLY A 311 -9.70 -13.15 2.20
CA GLY A 311 -9.01 -13.99 1.22
C GLY A 311 -7.98 -14.92 1.85
N ARG A 312 -7.17 -14.43 2.81
CA ARG A 312 -6.19 -15.23 3.56
C ARG A 312 -6.88 -16.31 4.40
N ALA A 313 -7.93 -15.96 5.13
CA ALA A 313 -8.69 -16.90 5.95
C ALA A 313 -9.31 -18.01 5.09
N THR A 314 -9.95 -17.62 3.98
CA THR A 314 -10.52 -18.57 3.02
C THR A 314 -9.47 -19.50 2.46
N GLN A 315 -8.30 -18.97 2.05
CA GLN A 315 -7.18 -19.77 1.58
C GLN A 315 -6.66 -20.75 2.63
N ALA A 316 -6.54 -20.32 3.89
CA ALA A 316 -6.06 -21.16 4.97
C ALA A 316 -7.02 -22.32 5.26
N PHE A 317 -8.33 -22.05 5.21
CA PHE A 317 -9.37 -23.07 5.36
C PHE A 317 -9.40 -24.03 4.16
N ASP A 318 -9.33 -23.51 2.94
CA ASP A 318 -9.37 -24.30 1.69
C ASP A 318 -8.23 -25.32 1.57
N ARG A 319 -7.10 -25.06 2.24
CA ARG A 319 -5.95 -25.97 2.29
C ARG A 319 -6.12 -27.13 3.26
N ARG A 320 -7.11 -27.07 4.16
CA ARG A 320 -7.37 -28.17 5.09
C ARG A 320 -7.84 -29.36 4.27
N THR A 321 -7.21 -30.51 4.51
CA THR A 321 -7.63 -31.77 3.92
C THR A 321 -8.42 -32.50 4.98
N PHE A 322 -9.70 -32.73 4.71
CA PHE A 322 -10.54 -33.60 5.52
C PHE A 322 -10.41 -35.02 4.97
N SER A 323 -10.15 -35.96 5.86
CA SER A 323 -10.06 -37.39 5.57
C SER A 323 -11.45 -37.99 5.39
N SER A 324 -11.53 -39.19 4.83
CA SER A 324 -12.78 -39.97 4.77
C SER A 324 -13.28 -40.43 6.15
N GLU A 325 -12.47 -40.27 7.19
CA GLU A 325 -12.77 -40.64 8.57
C GLU A 325 -13.39 -39.48 9.37
N ASP A 326 -13.24 -38.24 8.89
CA ASP A 326 -13.81 -37.06 9.52
C ASP A 326 -15.33 -37.05 9.34
N ARG A 327 -16.06 -36.84 10.45
CA ARG A 327 -17.53 -36.76 10.39
C ARG A 327 -17.93 -35.40 9.81
N LEU A 328 -19.06 -35.38 9.10
CA LEU A 328 -19.63 -34.13 8.57
C LEU A 328 -19.80 -33.05 9.64
N ALA A 329 -20.16 -33.43 10.87
CA ALA A 329 -20.28 -32.49 12.00
C ALA A 329 -18.94 -31.83 12.39
N ASP A 330 -17.84 -32.56 12.28
CA ASP A 330 -16.50 -32.04 12.61
C ASP A 330 -16.04 -31.03 11.53
N ILE A 331 -16.38 -31.30 10.26
CA ILE A 331 -16.13 -30.40 9.12
C ILE A 331 -16.96 -29.12 9.27
N ASP A 332 -18.24 -29.25 9.61
CA ASP A 332 -19.16 -28.13 9.80
C ASP A 332 -18.71 -27.23 10.95
N LEU A 333 -18.37 -27.81 12.10
CA LEU A 333 -17.83 -27.06 13.24
C LEU A 333 -16.52 -26.31 12.88
N ALA A 334 -15.64 -26.96 12.11
CA ALA A 334 -14.40 -26.33 11.65
C ALA A 334 -14.68 -25.14 10.71
N TRP A 335 -15.69 -25.25 9.85
CA TRP A 335 -16.13 -24.18 8.95
C TRP A 335 -16.77 -23.03 9.73
N GLU A 336 -17.71 -23.31 10.63
CA GLU A 336 -18.36 -22.31 11.47
C GLU A 336 -17.35 -21.51 12.30
N THR A 337 -16.38 -22.21 12.91
CA THR A 337 -15.34 -21.57 13.71
C THR A 337 -14.50 -20.62 12.85
N ALA A 338 -14.03 -21.08 11.69
CA ALA A 338 -13.27 -20.25 10.76
C ALA A 338 -14.07 -19.05 10.25
N ARG A 339 -15.38 -19.21 10.05
CA ARG A 339 -16.30 -18.15 9.65
C ARG A 339 -16.52 -17.12 10.78
N LYS A 340 -16.73 -17.57 12.02
CA LYS A 340 -16.91 -16.69 13.19
C LYS A 340 -15.68 -15.80 13.40
N ASP A 341 -14.49 -16.37 13.33
CA ASP A 341 -13.22 -15.63 13.51
C ASP A 341 -13.08 -14.47 12.51
N ILE A 342 -13.26 -14.75 11.21
CA ILE A 342 -13.12 -13.71 10.18
C ILE A 342 -14.27 -12.72 10.19
N TYR A 343 -15.46 -13.13 10.64
CA TYR A 343 -16.61 -12.24 10.72
C TYR A 343 -16.42 -11.17 11.79
N ARG A 344 -15.81 -11.50 12.93
CA ARG A 344 -15.44 -10.53 13.98
C ARG A 344 -14.54 -9.42 13.44
N ASP A 345 -13.47 -9.80 12.75
CA ASP A 345 -12.54 -8.83 12.14
C ASP A 345 -13.24 -8.00 11.04
N THR A 346 -14.07 -8.65 10.24
CA THR A 346 -14.84 -8.00 9.16
C THR A 346 -15.83 -6.97 9.72
N LYS A 347 -16.60 -7.33 10.76
CA LYS A 347 -17.56 -6.44 11.43
C LYS A 347 -16.85 -5.20 11.97
N ARG A 348 -15.73 -5.38 12.67
CA ARG A 348 -14.91 -4.27 13.18
C ARG A 348 -14.45 -3.34 12.06
N LEU A 349 -13.87 -3.90 10.99
CA LEU A 349 -13.36 -3.14 9.84
C LEU A 349 -14.45 -2.43 9.02
N LEU A 350 -15.69 -2.90 9.07
CA LEU A 350 -16.83 -2.24 8.42
C LEU A 350 -17.45 -1.13 9.27
N GLN A 351 -17.36 -1.24 10.59
CA GLN A 351 -17.90 -0.27 11.55
C GLN A 351 -16.94 0.89 11.81
N GLU A 352 -15.63 0.64 11.79
CA GLU A 352 -14.61 1.64 12.07
C GLU A 352 -13.93 2.16 10.79
N PRO A 353 -13.73 3.48 10.63
CA PRO A 353 -12.86 3.99 9.56
C PRO A 353 -11.45 3.42 9.74
N LEU A 354 -10.81 2.95 8.66
CA LEU A 354 -9.44 2.45 8.64
C LEU A 354 -8.43 3.56 9.01
N MET A 355 -8.34 3.92 10.28
CA MET A 355 -7.34 4.84 10.80
C MET A 355 -6.25 4.02 11.47
N ALA A 356 -5.00 4.17 11.02
CA ALA A 356 -3.90 3.37 11.53
C ALA A 356 -3.75 3.49 13.06
N SER A 357 -4.08 4.65 13.64
CA SER A 357 -4.07 4.89 15.09
C SER A 357 -5.24 4.28 15.87
N ARG A 358 -6.27 3.78 15.18
CA ARG A 358 -7.46 3.14 15.78
C ARG A 358 -7.47 1.62 15.58
N LEU A 359 -6.59 1.11 14.73
CA LEU A 359 -6.39 -0.33 14.59
C LEU A 359 -5.71 -0.85 15.86
N GLY A 360 -6.29 -1.89 16.48
CA GLY A 360 -5.59 -2.66 17.50
C GLY A 360 -4.31 -3.29 16.95
N ALA A 361 -3.40 -3.71 17.83
CA ALA A 361 -2.09 -4.28 17.44
C ALA A 361 -2.22 -5.40 16.40
N GLU A 362 -3.23 -6.27 16.57
CA GLU A 362 -3.56 -7.39 15.68
C GLU A 362 -3.82 -6.97 14.23
N LEU A 363 -4.50 -5.84 14.02
CA LEU A 363 -4.85 -5.35 12.68
C LEU A 363 -3.81 -4.34 12.16
N PHE A 364 -3.07 -3.68 13.04
CA PHE A 364 -2.03 -2.72 12.67
C PHE A 364 -0.85 -3.39 11.96
N LYS A 365 -0.45 -4.59 12.40
CA LYS A 365 0.62 -5.38 11.76
C LYS A 365 0.28 -5.77 10.31
N PRO A 366 -0.84 -6.44 9.99
CA PRO A 366 -1.20 -6.77 8.61
C PRO A 366 -1.51 -5.53 7.76
N PHE A 367 -2.08 -4.49 8.36
CA PHE A 367 -2.25 -3.19 7.70
C PHE A 367 -0.89 -2.61 7.26
N THR A 368 0.06 -2.52 8.20
CA THR A 368 1.41 -2.02 7.93
C THR A 368 2.12 -2.89 6.89
N ALA A 369 2.00 -4.21 7.00
CA ALA A 369 2.62 -5.15 6.06
C ALA A 369 2.11 -4.97 4.62
N ASN A 370 0.80 -4.75 4.43
CA ASN A 370 0.23 -4.47 3.11
C ASN A 370 0.81 -3.19 2.51
N GLN A 371 0.84 -2.11 3.28
CA GLN A 371 1.38 -0.83 2.81
C GLN A 371 2.90 -0.89 2.60
N MET A 372 3.62 -1.62 3.46
CA MET A 372 5.06 -1.83 3.39
C MET A 372 5.48 -2.40 2.04
N VAL A 373 4.72 -3.33 1.46
CA VAL A 373 5.06 -3.89 0.14
C VAL A 373 5.14 -2.79 -0.92
N ALA A 374 4.18 -1.85 -0.94
CA ALA A 374 4.22 -0.74 -1.89
C ALA A 374 5.40 0.21 -1.61
N ILE A 375 5.66 0.53 -0.35
CA ILE A 375 6.81 1.35 0.07
C ILE A 375 8.13 0.72 -0.41
N LEU A 376 8.34 -0.55 -0.11
CA LEU A 376 9.57 -1.28 -0.48
C LEU A 376 9.71 -1.39 -2.01
N GLN A 377 8.62 -1.58 -2.75
CA GLN A 377 8.67 -1.53 -4.22
C GLN A 377 9.11 -0.15 -4.73
N THR A 378 8.55 0.94 -4.18
CA THR A 378 8.94 2.31 -4.55
C THR A 378 10.41 2.57 -4.23
N ILE A 379 10.89 2.17 -3.04
CA ILE A 379 12.30 2.28 -2.66
C ILE A 379 13.17 1.45 -3.61
N GLY A 380 12.75 0.22 -3.94
CA GLY A 380 13.45 -0.68 -4.84
C GLY A 380 13.65 -0.10 -6.25
N ARG A 381 12.80 0.83 -6.70
CA ARG A 381 13.02 1.58 -7.96
C ARG A 381 14.26 2.48 -7.90
N GLY A 382 14.58 3.00 -6.71
CA GLY A 382 15.81 3.74 -6.45
C GLY A 382 17.05 2.86 -6.20
N MET A 383 16.89 1.54 -6.05
CA MET A 383 17.99 0.61 -5.73
C MET A 383 18.42 -0.24 -6.94
N ARG A 384 17.85 0.01 -8.12
CA ARG A 384 18.11 -0.80 -9.31
C ARG A 384 19.58 -0.73 -9.72
N ASN A 385 20.11 -1.85 -10.20
CA ASN A 385 21.52 -2.02 -10.56
C ASN A 385 22.51 -1.80 -9.39
N GLY A 386 22.07 -2.04 -8.15
CA GLY A 386 22.92 -1.88 -6.96
C GLY A 386 23.13 -0.43 -6.53
N CYS A 387 22.39 0.53 -7.09
CA CYS A 387 22.50 1.93 -6.69
C CYS A 387 22.02 2.13 -5.24
N PRO A 388 22.69 2.97 -4.43
CA PRO A 388 22.16 3.37 -3.12
C PRO A 388 20.91 4.23 -3.25
N VAL A 389 20.12 4.34 -2.18
CA VAL A 389 18.96 5.26 -2.14
C VAL A 389 18.92 6.03 -0.82
N SER A 390 18.56 7.32 -0.91
CA SER A 390 18.21 8.13 0.26
C SER A 390 16.70 8.23 0.37
N VAL A 391 16.13 7.84 1.51
CA VAL A 391 14.67 7.84 1.74
C VAL A 391 14.34 8.76 2.89
N TYR A 392 13.39 9.67 2.68
CA TYR A 392 12.95 10.65 3.65
C TYR A 392 11.47 10.44 3.96
N PHE A 393 11.16 10.16 5.22
CA PHE A 393 9.81 10.06 5.75
C PHE A 393 9.43 11.41 6.37
N ILE A 394 8.63 12.20 5.67
CA ILE A 394 8.44 13.63 5.99
C ILE A 394 7.27 13.88 6.95
N ASP A 395 6.17 13.14 6.78
CA ASP A 395 4.98 13.26 7.61
C ASP A 395 5.28 12.79 9.05
N ALA A 396 5.10 13.65 10.05
CA ALA A 396 5.38 13.26 11.45
C ALA A 396 4.51 12.07 11.92
N ALA A 397 3.45 11.72 11.20
CA ALA A 397 2.64 10.53 11.45
C ALA A 397 3.35 9.17 11.18
N TRP A 398 4.54 9.16 10.59
CA TRP A 398 5.35 7.94 10.42
C TRP A 398 5.90 7.40 11.74
N ALA A 399 6.32 8.30 12.64
CA ALA A 399 6.90 8.01 13.95
C ALA A 399 6.45 9.10 14.95
N PRO A 400 5.17 9.06 15.37
CA PRO A 400 4.53 10.17 16.07
C PRO A 400 5.13 10.48 17.44
N GLN A 401 5.66 9.50 18.17
CA GLN A 401 6.31 9.73 19.46
C GLN A 401 7.73 10.27 19.27
N SER A 402 8.48 9.75 18.28
CA SER A 402 9.81 10.27 17.93
C SER A 402 9.74 11.75 17.57
N ALA A 403 8.70 12.16 16.84
CA ALA A 403 8.47 13.56 16.51
C ALA A 403 8.31 14.47 17.74
N ARG A 404 7.91 13.89 18.88
CA ARG A 404 7.73 14.53 20.18
C ARG A 404 8.89 14.24 21.15
N GLY A 405 9.98 13.66 20.67
CA GLY A 405 11.15 13.31 21.49
C GLY A 405 10.96 12.12 22.42
N LYS A 406 9.98 11.25 22.16
CA LYS A 406 9.68 10.03 22.94
C LYS A 406 9.91 8.77 22.10
N PRO A 407 10.20 7.62 22.71
CA PRO A 407 10.31 6.36 21.97
C PRO A 407 8.97 5.95 21.36
N ASP A 408 8.99 5.54 20.09
CA ASP A 408 7.84 4.92 19.44
C ASP A 408 7.71 3.43 19.80
N SER A 409 6.55 2.86 19.51
CA SER A 409 6.26 1.43 19.63
C SER A 409 5.80 0.84 18.29
N PRO A 410 5.79 -0.49 18.15
CA PRO A 410 5.18 -1.14 16.99
C PRO A 410 3.67 -0.88 16.86
N ARG A 411 3.00 -0.37 17.90
CA ARG A 411 1.55 -0.10 17.88
C ARG A 411 1.19 1.29 17.32
N ASP A 412 2.08 2.27 17.41
CA ASP A 412 1.81 3.65 17.02
C ASP A 412 2.71 4.18 15.88
N SER A 413 3.87 3.57 15.65
CA SER A 413 4.76 3.90 14.53
C SER A 413 4.76 2.82 13.46
N MET A 414 4.43 3.26 12.24
CA MET A 414 4.52 2.41 11.05
C MET A 414 5.99 2.07 10.72
N LEU A 415 6.94 2.98 10.95
CA LEU A 415 8.36 2.71 10.73
C LEU A 415 8.90 1.65 11.69
N VAL A 416 8.53 1.72 12.97
CA VAL A 416 8.89 0.71 13.96
C VAL A 416 8.24 -0.64 13.61
N GLN A 417 6.95 -0.65 13.25
CA GLN A 417 6.25 -1.88 12.88
C GLN A 417 6.81 -2.52 11.60
N MET A 418 7.20 -1.74 10.58
CA MET A 418 7.90 -2.22 9.38
C MET A 418 9.22 -2.91 9.76
N ARG A 419 10.00 -2.31 10.66
CA ARG A 419 11.25 -2.91 11.16
C ARG A 419 10.98 -4.23 11.86
N VAL A 420 10.01 -4.28 12.77
CA VAL A 420 9.64 -5.50 13.50
C VAL A 420 9.25 -6.61 12.53
N ILE A 421 8.38 -6.32 11.55
CA ILE A 421 7.95 -7.33 10.56
C ILE A 421 9.15 -7.89 9.81
N LEU A 422 10.06 -7.03 9.33
CA LEU A 422 11.23 -7.48 8.59
C LEU A 422 12.21 -8.25 9.48
N GLU A 423 12.46 -7.80 10.72
CA GLU A 423 13.32 -8.54 11.66
C GLU A 423 12.78 -9.94 11.96
N GLU A 424 11.47 -10.09 12.16
CA GLU A 424 10.84 -11.42 12.33
C GLU A 424 11.05 -12.32 11.11
N CYS A 425 10.95 -11.75 9.90
CA CYS A 425 11.17 -12.49 8.66
C CYS A 425 12.61 -13.04 8.59
N ILE A 426 13.61 -12.24 8.92
CA ILE A 426 15.01 -12.68 8.82
C ILE A 426 15.50 -13.49 10.02
N LYS A 427 14.75 -13.46 11.13
CA LYS A 427 14.94 -14.35 12.29
C LYS A 427 14.08 -15.61 12.22
N HIS A 428 13.46 -15.89 11.06
CA HIS A 428 12.57 -17.04 10.91
C HIS A 428 13.26 -18.36 11.27
N PRO A 429 12.62 -19.26 12.04
CA PRO A 429 13.24 -20.49 12.53
C PRO A 429 13.70 -21.40 11.39
N ASP A 430 12.86 -21.59 10.37
CA ASP A 430 13.21 -22.35 9.16
C ASP A 430 14.34 -21.64 8.38
N PRO A 431 15.50 -22.29 8.17
CA PRO A 431 16.66 -21.70 7.48
C PRO A 431 16.40 -21.39 6.00
N VAL A 432 15.57 -22.18 5.31
CA VAL A 432 15.23 -21.96 3.89
C VAL A 432 14.38 -20.70 3.75
N ILE A 433 13.32 -20.60 4.56
CA ILE A 433 12.43 -19.43 4.59
C ILE A 433 13.21 -18.18 4.99
N ARG A 434 14.09 -18.28 5.98
CA ARG A 434 14.99 -17.20 6.39
C ARG A 434 15.91 -16.73 5.26
N GLN A 435 16.50 -17.65 4.48
CA GLN A 435 17.31 -17.26 3.32
C GLN A 435 16.47 -16.55 2.25
N ILE A 436 15.25 -17.01 1.98
CA ILE A 436 14.33 -16.32 1.06
C ILE A 436 14.08 -14.90 1.54
N TYR A 437 13.74 -14.73 2.82
CA TYR A 437 13.52 -13.41 3.41
C TYR A 437 14.76 -12.52 3.38
N GLN A 438 15.95 -13.08 3.62
CA GLN A 438 17.22 -12.35 3.53
C GLN A 438 17.44 -11.79 2.12
N GLU A 439 17.24 -12.60 1.08
CA GLU A 439 17.43 -12.13 -0.31
C GLU A 439 16.36 -11.11 -0.73
N LEU A 440 15.10 -11.29 -0.31
CA LEU A 440 14.01 -10.40 -0.71
C LEU A 440 13.99 -9.08 0.06
N TYR A 441 14.29 -9.11 1.35
CA TYR A 441 14.07 -7.97 2.25
C TYR A 441 15.30 -7.47 3.00
N GLY A 442 16.42 -8.21 3.00
CA GLY A 442 17.61 -7.86 3.77
C GLY A 442 18.17 -6.49 3.42
N THR A 443 18.17 -6.13 2.13
CA THR A 443 18.67 -4.83 1.65
C THR A 443 17.87 -3.64 2.19
N PHE A 444 16.58 -3.84 2.48
CA PHE A 444 15.70 -2.80 3.00
C PHE A 444 15.73 -2.73 4.54
N LEU A 445 16.02 -3.84 5.23
CA LEU A 445 16.05 -3.87 6.69
C LEU A 445 17.22 -3.08 7.25
N GLU A 446 18.41 -3.21 6.68
CA GLU A 446 19.61 -2.56 7.23
C GLU A 446 19.48 -1.04 7.39
N PRO A 447 19.07 -0.27 6.36
CA PRO A 447 18.81 1.16 6.55
C PRO A 447 17.60 1.44 7.47
N LEU A 448 16.61 0.53 7.52
CA LEU A 448 15.43 0.66 8.40
C LEU A 448 15.75 0.42 9.89
N LYS A 449 16.86 -0.26 10.22
CA LYS A 449 17.35 -0.38 11.61
C LYS A 449 17.95 0.92 12.13
N LYS A 450 18.39 1.81 11.22
CA LYS A 450 19.19 3.00 11.51
C LYS A 450 18.51 4.27 10.96
N VAL A 451 17.18 4.31 10.94
CA VAL A 451 16.47 5.51 10.45
C VAL A 451 16.83 6.69 11.35
N ASP A 452 17.43 7.73 10.76
CA ASP A 452 17.83 8.92 11.50
C ASP A 452 16.60 9.58 12.16
N LYS A 453 16.75 10.01 13.42
CA LYS A 453 15.72 10.62 14.28
C LYS A 453 14.52 9.75 14.68
N VAL A 454 14.52 8.45 14.38
CA VAL A 454 13.56 7.52 15.01
C VAL A 454 14.11 7.07 16.36
N ILE A 455 13.34 7.26 17.42
CA ILE A 455 13.65 6.81 18.77
C ILE A 455 12.99 5.45 18.97
N TYR A 456 13.78 4.38 18.85
CA TYR A 456 13.31 3.01 19.04
C TYR A 456 13.11 2.68 20.52
N PRO A 457 12.17 1.79 20.87
CA PRO A 457 11.98 1.33 22.23
C PRO A 457 13.10 0.38 22.65
N THR A 458 13.42 0.34 23.95
CA THR A 458 14.47 -0.56 24.51
C THR A 458 14.17 -2.04 24.26
N LYS A 459 12.89 -2.42 24.20
CA LYS A 459 12.42 -3.74 23.78
C LYS A 459 11.51 -3.57 22.57
N LEU A 460 11.97 -4.03 21.41
CA LEU A 460 11.21 -4.02 20.15
C LEU A 460 10.10 -5.07 20.12
N PHE A 461 10.29 -6.17 20.85
CA PHE A 461 9.33 -7.27 20.98
C PHE A 461 8.74 -7.22 22.39
N GLN A 462 7.51 -6.77 22.52
CA GLN A 462 6.71 -7.00 23.74
C GLN A 462 5.86 -8.24 23.49
N SER A 463 5.78 -9.13 24.48
CA SER A 463 4.95 -10.34 24.46
C SER A 463 3.51 -9.97 24.14
N GLU A 464 2.86 -10.84 23.36
CA GLU A 464 1.44 -10.79 23.02
C GLU A 464 0.60 -10.89 24.30
N ASP A 465 0.36 -9.76 24.98
CA ASP A 465 -0.78 -9.66 25.88
C ASP A 465 -2.01 -9.49 24.98
N SER A 466 -2.77 -10.58 24.84
CA SER A 466 -4.05 -10.61 24.14
C SER A 466 -5.05 -9.71 24.88
N VAL A 467 -5.14 -8.45 24.46
CA VAL A 467 -6.17 -7.53 24.95
C VAL A 467 -7.43 -7.77 24.13
N TYR A 468 -8.07 -8.92 24.33
CA TYR A 468 -9.53 -8.97 24.30
C TYR A 468 -9.96 -8.49 25.68
N GLU A 469 -10.20 -7.19 25.84
CA GLU A 469 -11.27 -6.83 26.76
C GLU A 469 -12.54 -7.27 26.04
N ASP A 470 -13.15 -8.35 26.54
CA ASP A 470 -14.48 -8.80 26.13
C ASP A 470 -15.45 -7.65 26.35
N ASP A 471 -15.69 -6.86 25.30
CA ASP A 471 -16.94 -6.13 25.19
C ASP A 471 -18.00 -7.18 24.85
N ASP A 472 -18.62 -7.73 25.89
CA ASP A 472 -19.83 -8.54 25.85
C ASP A 472 -20.90 -7.83 25.02
N TYR A 473 -20.92 -8.11 23.71
CA TYR A 473 -22.07 -7.92 22.85
C TYR A 473 -22.51 -9.31 22.37
N GLU A 474 -23.12 -10.04 23.29
CA GLU A 474 -24.12 -11.05 22.93
C GLU A 474 -25.24 -10.35 22.16
N ASP A 475 -25.33 -10.64 20.87
CA ASP A 475 -26.61 -10.79 20.16
C ASP A 475 -26.29 -11.40 18.79
N PHE A 476 -26.23 -12.73 18.79
CA PHE A 476 -26.31 -13.52 17.57
C PHE A 476 -27.79 -13.59 17.21
N ASP A 477 -28.28 -12.65 16.40
CA ASP A 477 -29.67 -12.65 15.92
C ASP A 477 -29.86 -13.81 14.91
N PRO A 478 -30.70 -14.83 15.21
CA PRO A 478 -30.91 -15.98 14.32
C PRO A 478 -31.63 -15.64 13.02
N LEU A 479 -32.06 -14.39 12.81
CA LEU A 479 -32.88 -13.98 11.66
C LEU A 479 -32.13 -13.81 10.32
N LEU A 480 -30.83 -14.15 10.24
CA LEU A 480 -30.03 -14.03 9.02
C LEU A 480 -29.92 -15.32 8.17
N ASP A 481 -30.60 -16.41 8.55
CA ASP A 481 -30.67 -17.66 7.77
C ASP A 481 -32.07 -17.92 7.17
N MET A 482 -32.65 -16.93 6.48
CA MET A 482 -33.69 -17.15 5.46
C MET A 482 -33.42 -16.41 4.15
#